data_AF-A0A352NTI3-F1
#
_entry.id   AF-A0A352NTI3-F1
#
_cell.length_a   1.000
_cell.length_b   1.000
_cell.length_c   1.000
_cell.angle_alpha   90.00
_cell.angle_beta   90.00
_cell.angle_gamma   90.00
#
_symmetry.space_group_name_H-M   'P 1'
#
loop_
_entity.id
_entity.type
_entity.pdbx_description
1 polymer ?
#
loop_
_entity_poly.entity_id
_entity_poly.type
_entity_poly.pdbx_seq_one_letter_code
_entity_poly.pdbx_strand_id
1 'polypeptide(L)'
;MYDIKAIVWMLPVLFMIHDFEEIVMAEAWSKRFKRELEENTSVMRKKPFGLNGTNYWSTSAMSVGVEIEFVILSLVSLLSCIFSSYFIWYGFLFAVTLHFILAHFYLCIEFKHYVPGVVTSVLFLPVCVYIMYVFQLLLKYSFVKVFLSCILGIVLMIVVLVTLHDAIGKFSRLLAEYSL
;
A
#
# COMPACT_ATOMS: atom_id res chain seq x y z
N MET A 1 17.68 -23.45 -6.20
CA MET A 1 16.32 -23.83 -5.75
C MET A 1 15.73 -22.58 -5.09
N TYR A 2 14.58 -22.09 -5.54
CA TYR A 2 13.94 -20.95 -4.89
C TYR A 2 13.35 -21.39 -3.54
N ASP A 3 13.65 -20.66 -2.46
CA ASP A 3 12.96 -20.84 -1.19
C ASP A 3 11.63 -20.06 -1.24
N ILE A 4 10.54 -20.79 -1.47
CA ILE A 4 9.19 -20.21 -1.57
C ILE A 4 8.84 -19.44 -0.29
N LYS A 5 9.25 -19.92 0.88
CA LYS A 5 8.94 -19.25 2.15
C LYS A 5 9.66 -17.90 2.23
N ALA A 6 10.92 -17.85 1.81
CA ALA A 6 11.66 -16.59 1.73
C ALA A 6 10.98 -15.60 0.77
N ILE A 7 10.50 -16.07 -0.39
CA ILE A 7 9.78 -15.20 -1.34
C ILE A 7 8.44 -14.71 -0.75
N VAL A 8 7.71 -15.56 -0.03
CA VAL A 8 6.44 -15.17 0.62
C VAL A 8 6.64 -14.01 1.60
N TRP A 9 7.72 -14.05 2.39
CA TRP A 9 8.07 -12.99 3.32
C TRP A 9 8.52 -11.67 2.65
N MET A 10 8.84 -11.68 1.35
CA MET A 10 9.15 -10.44 0.64
C MET A 10 7.95 -9.49 0.56
N LEU A 11 6.71 -10.00 0.59
CA LEU A 11 5.50 -9.16 0.52
C LEU A 11 5.45 -8.10 1.66
N PRO A 12 5.43 -8.49 2.95
CA PRO A 12 5.41 -7.51 4.03
C PRO A 12 6.70 -6.69 4.12
N VAL A 13 7.86 -7.23 3.71
CA VAL A 13 9.13 -6.49 3.70
C VAL A 13 9.12 -5.36 2.67
N LEU A 14 8.74 -5.66 1.43
CA LEU A 14 8.66 -4.66 0.35
C LEU A 14 7.61 -3.59 0.66
N PHE A 15 6.46 -4.02 1.19
CA PHE A 15 5.42 -3.12 1.68
C PHE A 15 5.98 -2.15 2.72
N MET A 16 6.58 -2.65 3.81
CA MET A 16 7.03 -1.77 4.89
C MET A 16 8.14 -0.79 4.44
N ILE A 17 9.05 -1.22 3.56
CA ILE A 17 10.08 -0.32 3.03
C ILE A 17 9.47 0.78 2.16
N HIS A 18 8.45 0.45 1.36
CA HIS A 18 7.69 1.42 0.57
C HIS A 18 6.96 2.42 1.48
N ASP A 19 6.18 1.92 2.43
CA ASP A 19 5.39 2.76 3.34
C ASP A 19 6.27 3.60 4.28
N PHE A 20 7.51 3.19 4.58
CA PHE A 20 8.45 4.07 5.28
C PHE A 20 8.74 5.34 4.48
N GLU A 21 8.85 5.27 3.15
CA GLU A 21 8.97 6.48 2.33
C GLU A 21 7.73 7.36 2.49
N GLU A 22 6.54 6.76 2.45
CA GLU A 22 5.30 7.50 2.61
C GLU A 22 5.21 8.18 3.99
N ILE A 23 5.44 7.44 5.08
CA ILE A 23 5.39 7.95 6.46
C ILE A 23 6.38 9.11 6.65
N VAL A 24 7.62 8.94 6.19
CA VAL A 24 8.67 9.96 6.37
C VAL A 24 8.36 11.21 5.54
N MET A 25 7.83 11.05 4.34
CA MET A 25 7.70 12.15 3.39
C MET A 25 6.33 12.83 3.40
N ALA A 26 5.26 12.17 3.84
CA ALA A 26 3.90 12.69 3.71
C ALA A 26 3.71 14.07 4.35
N GLU A 27 4.26 14.31 5.54
CA GLU A 27 4.12 15.61 6.22
C GLU A 27 4.97 16.71 5.56
N ALA A 28 6.22 16.40 5.22
CA ALA A 28 7.09 17.35 4.52
C ALA A 28 6.51 17.72 3.14
N TRP A 29 5.97 16.72 2.43
CA TRP A 29 5.31 16.87 1.15
C TRP A 29 4.03 17.72 1.25
N SER A 30 3.17 17.44 2.22
CA SER A 30 1.91 18.18 2.39
C SER A 30 2.14 19.65 2.75
N LYS A 31 3.16 19.95 3.54
CA LYS A 31 3.59 21.34 3.83
C LYS A 31 4.16 22.02 2.60
N ARG A 32 5.04 21.35 1.87
CA ARG A 32 5.71 21.90 0.67
C ARG A 32 4.72 22.25 -0.43
N PHE A 33 3.74 21.39 -0.67
CA PHE A 33 2.80 21.53 -1.78
C PHE A 33 1.39 21.94 -1.32
N LYS A 34 1.29 22.58 -0.15
CA LYS A 34 0.01 22.97 0.44
C LYS A 34 -0.87 23.76 -0.54
N ARG A 35 -0.28 24.73 -1.23
CA ARG A 35 -0.98 25.58 -2.19
C ARG A 35 -1.46 24.76 -3.39
N GLU A 36 -0.62 23.92 -3.95
CA GLU A 36 -0.95 23.04 -5.07
C GLU A 36 -2.06 22.04 -4.70
N LEU A 37 -2.05 21.55 -3.45
CA LEU A 37 -3.09 20.70 -2.87
C LEU A 37 -4.42 21.45 -2.60
N GLU A 38 -4.41 22.77 -2.54
CA GLU A 38 -5.58 23.64 -2.35
C GLU A 38 -6.13 24.18 -3.69
N GLU A 39 -5.26 24.46 -4.67
CA GLU A 39 -5.57 25.17 -5.92
C GLU A 39 -5.79 24.25 -7.15
N ASN A 40 -5.19 23.04 -7.20
CA ASN A 40 -5.32 22.04 -8.28
C ASN A 40 -5.96 20.75 -7.70
N THR A 41 -6.78 19.92 -8.33
CA THR A 41 -7.40 19.76 -9.66
C THR A 41 -8.57 18.77 -9.47
N SER A 42 -9.53 18.73 -10.41
CA SER A 42 -10.71 17.85 -10.44
C SER A 42 -10.47 16.34 -10.25
N VAL A 43 -9.22 15.85 -10.35
CA VAL A 43 -8.83 14.44 -10.19
C VAL A 43 -8.44 14.09 -8.75
N MET A 44 -7.82 15.02 -8.00
CA MET A 44 -7.51 14.87 -6.56
C MET A 44 -8.69 15.27 -5.65
N ARG A 45 -9.94 14.98 -6.06
CA ARG A 45 -11.12 15.19 -5.18
C ARG A 45 -10.98 14.47 -3.84
N LYS A 46 -10.22 13.38 -3.80
CA LYS A 46 -9.71 12.77 -2.56
C LYS A 46 -8.21 12.99 -2.46
N LYS A 47 -7.78 13.87 -1.55
CA LYS A 47 -6.37 14.06 -1.25
C LYS A 47 -5.79 12.76 -0.67
N PRO A 48 -4.60 12.33 -1.11
CA PRO A 48 -3.96 11.13 -0.61
C PRO A 48 -3.62 11.25 0.88
N PHE A 49 -3.26 10.13 1.50
CA PHE A 49 -2.84 10.03 2.91
C PHE A 49 -3.90 10.42 3.95
N GLY A 50 -5.16 10.70 3.58
CA GLY A 50 -6.17 11.18 4.54
C GLY A 50 -6.11 12.68 4.80
N LEU A 51 -5.48 13.45 3.90
CA LEU A 51 -5.40 14.92 3.96
C LEU A 51 -6.75 15.64 3.71
N ASN A 52 -7.81 14.88 3.42
CA ASN A 52 -9.14 15.42 3.22
C ASN A 52 -9.80 15.78 4.57
N GLY A 53 -9.92 17.08 4.84
CA GLY A 53 -10.93 17.60 5.75
C GLY A 53 -10.66 17.39 7.25
N THR A 54 -9.42 17.12 7.66
CA THR A 54 -9.07 17.11 9.08
C THR A 54 -7.98 18.13 9.37
N ASN A 55 -8.27 19.10 10.23
CA ASN A 55 -7.26 19.96 10.87
C ASN A 55 -6.33 19.16 11.82
N TYR A 56 -6.45 17.83 11.84
CA TYR A 56 -5.86 16.91 12.80
C TYR A 56 -5.11 15.75 12.13
N TRP A 57 -4.87 15.79 10.82
CA TRP A 57 -4.05 14.77 10.14
C TRP A 57 -2.60 14.78 10.66
N SER A 58 -2.01 13.60 10.88
CA SER A 58 -0.60 13.44 11.22
C SER A 58 -0.01 12.16 10.63
N THR A 59 1.31 12.16 10.41
CA THR A 59 2.08 10.96 10.02
C THR A 59 1.99 9.86 11.08
N SER A 60 1.83 10.20 12.35
CA SER A 60 1.56 9.24 13.43
C SER A 60 0.19 8.56 13.29
N ALA A 61 -0.85 9.29 12.89
CA ALA A 61 -2.16 8.68 12.63
C ALA A 61 -2.14 7.80 11.38
N MET A 62 -1.40 8.22 10.36
CA MET A 62 -1.15 7.41 9.16
C MET A 62 -0.37 6.13 9.50
N SER A 63 0.66 6.20 10.35
CA SER A 63 1.47 5.03 10.70
C SER A 63 0.68 3.94 11.42
N VAL A 64 -0.39 4.30 12.16
CA VAL A 64 -1.33 3.31 12.72
C VAL A 64 -2.04 2.53 11.61
N GLY A 65 -2.43 3.20 10.52
CA GLY A 65 -3.00 2.53 9.35
C GLY A 65 -2.00 1.57 8.70
N VAL A 66 -0.79 2.06 8.44
CA VAL A 66 0.31 1.26 7.88
C VAL A 66 0.63 0.05 8.75
N GLU A 67 0.64 0.20 10.08
CA GLU A 67 0.87 -0.90 11.01
C GLU A 67 -0.20 -2.00 10.86
N ILE A 68 -1.47 -1.62 10.75
CA ILE A 68 -2.57 -2.57 10.54
C ILE A 68 -2.40 -3.32 9.21
N GLU A 69 -2.03 -2.63 8.13
CA GLU A 69 -1.76 -3.24 6.82
C GLU A 69 -0.57 -4.20 6.88
N PHE A 70 0.51 -3.79 7.54
CA PHE A 70 1.69 -4.62 7.76
C PHE A 70 1.34 -5.91 8.52
N VAL A 71 0.52 -5.82 9.56
CA VAL A 71 0.03 -6.99 10.31
C VAL A 71 -0.80 -7.90 9.40
N ILE A 72 -1.72 -7.36 8.61
CA ILE A 72 -2.54 -8.15 7.66
C ILE A 72 -1.66 -8.88 6.66
N LEU A 73 -0.72 -8.19 6.01
CA LEU A 73 0.19 -8.78 5.01
C LEU A 73 1.13 -9.82 5.63
N SER A 74 1.58 -9.59 6.86
CA SER A 74 2.39 -10.55 7.62
C SER A 74 1.59 -11.80 7.99
N LEU A 75 0.33 -11.65 8.42
CA LEU A 75 -0.56 -12.77 8.72
C LEU A 75 -0.87 -13.59 7.46
N VAL A 76 -1.19 -12.93 6.34
CA VAL A 76 -1.40 -13.61 5.05
C VAL A 76 -0.15 -14.40 4.65
N SER A 77 1.04 -13.81 4.80
CA SER A 77 2.32 -14.47 4.49
C SER A 77 2.58 -15.68 5.40
N LEU A 78 2.34 -15.53 6.70
CA LEU A 78 2.47 -16.61 7.69
C LEU A 78 1.51 -17.78 7.37
N LEU A 79 0.23 -17.48 7.15
CA LEU A 79 -0.79 -18.48 6.84
C LEU A 79 -0.47 -19.19 5.52
N SER A 80 0.05 -18.47 4.52
CA SER A 80 0.54 -19.09 3.28
C SER A 80 1.69 -20.07 3.51
N CYS A 81 2.62 -19.75 4.42
CA CYS A 81 3.71 -20.65 4.77
C CYS A 81 3.23 -21.89 5.55
N ILE A 82 2.25 -21.74 6.45
CA ILE A 82 1.71 -22.83 7.27
C ILE A 82 0.86 -23.79 6.41
N PHE A 83 -0.07 -23.25 5.63
CA PHE A 83 -1.06 -24.04 4.89
C PHE A 83 -0.62 -24.38 3.46
N SER A 84 0.56 -23.89 3.02
CA SER A 84 1.04 -24.03 1.64
C SER A 84 0.01 -23.57 0.59
N SER A 85 -0.79 -22.56 0.94
CA SER A 85 -1.80 -21.95 0.08
C SER A 85 -1.45 -20.51 -0.18
N TYR A 86 -1.15 -20.20 -1.44
CA TYR A 86 -0.64 -18.88 -1.86
C TYR A 86 -1.66 -18.04 -2.63
N PHE A 87 -2.92 -18.52 -2.69
CA PHE A 87 -3.97 -17.88 -3.50
C PHE A 87 -4.28 -16.46 -3.02
N ILE A 88 -4.42 -16.23 -1.72
CA ILE A 88 -4.69 -14.90 -1.17
C ILE A 88 -3.42 -14.04 -1.23
N TRP A 89 -2.27 -14.61 -0.87
CA TRP A 89 -0.97 -13.93 -0.90
C TRP A 89 -0.62 -13.37 -2.29
N TYR A 90 -0.81 -14.17 -3.34
CA TYR A 90 -0.59 -13.72 -4.73
C TYR A 90 -1.50 -12.55 -5.09
N GLY A 91 -2.75 -12.58 -4.63
CA GLY A 91 -3.72 -11.49 -4.81
C GLY A 91 -3.26 -10.20 -4.14
N PHE A 92 -2.78 -10.27 -2.90
CA PHE A 92 -2.21 -9.10 -2.21
C PHE A 92 -0.94 -8.58 -2.88
N LEU A 93 -0.03 -9.45 -3.32
CA LEU A 93 1.15 -9.04 -4.08
C LEU A 93 0.75 -8.28 -5.35
N PHE A 94 -0.26 -8.78 -6.08
CA PHE A 94 -0.80 -8.09 -7.24
C PHE A 94 -1.43 -6.74 -6.88
N ALA A 95 -2.22 -6.68 -5.80
CA ALA A 95 -2.84 -5.44 -5.34
C ALA A 95 -1.80 -4.38 -4.95
N VAL A 96 -0.75 -4.76 -4.22
CA VAL A 96 0.39 -3.87 -3.90
C VAL A 96 1.12 -3.43 -5.16
N THR A 97 1.33 -4.32 -6.12
CA THR A 97 1.94 -3.97 -7.41
C THR A 97 1.09 -2.96 -8.18
N LEU A 98 -0.24 -3.11 -8.15
CA LEU A 98 -1.17 -2.19 -8.79
C LEU A 98 -1.21 -0.84 -8.05
N HIS A 99 -1.08 -0.83 -6.73
CA HIS A 99 -0.94 0.39 -5.90
C HIS A 99 0.26 1.24 -6.35
N PHE A 100 1.43 0.63 -6.58
CA PHE A 100 2.61 1.35 -7.11
C PHE A 100 2.29 2.12 -8.40
N ILE A 101 1.49 1.53 -9.29
CA ILE A 101 1.12 2.14 -10.56
C ILE A 101 0.07 3.23 -10.35
N LEU A 102 -1.02 2.92 -9.66
CA LEU A 102 -2.20 3.81 -9.57
C LEU A 102 -2.00 4.93 -8.54
N ALA A 103 -1.45 4.63 -7.38
CA ALA A 103 -1.31 5.57 -6.28
C ALA A 103 -0.01 6.40 -6.34
N HIS A 104 1.01 5.94 -7.07
CA HIS A 104 2.26 6.69 -7.18
C HIS A 104 2.54 7.15 -8.61
N PHE A 105 2.58 6.27 -9.60
CA PHE A 105 2.98 6.71 -10.95
C PHE A 105 1.92 7.58 -11.60
N TYR A 106 0.67 7.11 -11.62
CA TYR A 106 -0.43 7.88 -12.17
C TYR A 106 -0.62 9.21 -11.43
N LEU A 107 -0.61 9.19 -10.08
CA LEU A 107 -0.71 10.42 -9.30
C LEU A 107 0.48 11.36 -9.51
N CYS A 108 1.70 10.85 -9.66
CA CYS A 108 2.88 11.68 -9.93
C CYS A 108 2.80 12.37 -11.30
N ILE A 109 2.26 11.68 -12.33
CA ILE A 109 2.04 12.26 -13.66
C ILE A 109 0.98 13.37 -13.60
N GLU A 110 -0.16 13.10 -12.94
CA GLU A 110 -1.25 14.07 -12.81
C GLU A 110 -0.86 15.27 -11.93
N PHE A 111 -0.20 15.02 -10.80
CA PHE A 111 0.26 16.05 -9.87
C PHE A 111 1.48 16.83 -10.38
N LYS A 112 2.21 16.27 -11.35
CA LYS A 112 3.42 16.82 -11.98
C LYS A 112 4.57 17.11 -11.01
N HIS A 113 4.50 16.54 -9.82
CA HIS A 113 5.51 16.66 -8.78
C HIS A 113 5.69 15.30 -8.11
N TYR A 114 6.76 15.19 -7.32
CA TYR A 114 7.00 14.05 -6.44
C TYR A 114 5.73 13.73 -5.61
N VAL A 115 5.45 12.44 -5.44
CA VAL A 115 4.42 11.91 -4.54
C VAL A 115 5.11 10.92 -3.61
N PRO A 116 4.92 10.99 -2.28
CA PRO A 116 5.50 10.04 -1.33
C PRO A 116 5.25 8.60 -1.76
N GLY A 117 6.28 7.76 -1.73
CA GLY A 117 6.23 6.36 -2.17
C GLY A 117 6.64 6.12 -3.63
N VAL A 118 6.83 7.17 -4.45
CA VAL A 118 7.16 6.99 -5.88
C VAL A 118 8.58 6.44 -6.09
N VAL A 119 9.55 6.78 -5.25
CA VAL A 119 10.95 6.33 -5.44
C VAL A 119 11.04 4.81 -5.19
N THR A 120 10.49 4.35 -4.08
CA THR A 120 10.41 2.92 -3.75
C THR A 120 9.51 2.17 -4.72
N SER A 121 8.41 2.76 -5.20
CA SER A 121 7.56 2.16 -6.25
C SER A 121 8.33 1.87 -7.54
N VAL A 122 9.18 2.80 -7.99
CA VAL A 122 10.05 2.59 -9.18
C VAL A 122 11.01 1.42 -8.96
N LEU A 123 11.58 1.30 -7.78
CA LEU A 123 12.52 0.22 -7.46
C LEU A 123 11.82 -1.13 -7.30
N PHE A 124 10.64 -1.17 -6.68
CA PHE A 124 9.97 -2.41 -6.29
C PHE A 124 9.01 -2.95 -7.34
N LEU A 125 8.50 -2.13 -8.25
CA LEU A 125 7.68 -2.61 -9.38
C LEU A 125 8.35 -3.75 -10.16
N PRO A 126 9.60 -3.63 -10.67
CA PRO A 126 10.24 -4.74 -11.37
C PRO A 126 10.46 -5.97 -10.49
N VAL A 127 10.70 -5.78 -9.18
CA VAL A 127 10.87 -6.87 -8.22
C VAL A 127 9.56 -7.63 -8.03
N CYS A 128 8.44 -6.93 -7.82
CA CYS A 128 7.13 -7.56 -7.66
C CYS A 128 6.67 -8.29 -8.94
N VAL A 129 6.90 -7.69 -10.12
CA VAL A 129 6.61 -8.34 -11.41
C VAL A 129 7.44 -9.62 -11.57
N TYR A 130 8.72 -9.59 -11.20
CA TYR A 130 9.58 -10.76 -11.24
C TYR A 130 9.13 -11.84 -10.23
N ILE A 131 8.75 -11.46 -9.01
CA ILE A 131 8.22 -12.39 -8.01
C ILE A 131 6.95 -13.07 -8.53
N MET A 132 6.01 -12.32 -9.10
CA MET A 132 4.79 -12.88 -9.69
C MET A 132 5.10 -13.87 -10.83
N TYR A 133 6.06 -13.53 -11.69
CA TYR A 133 6.54 -14.42 -12.76
C TYR A 133 7.12 -15.74 -12.20
N VAL A 134 8.02 -15.66 -11.22
CA VAL A 134 8.60 -16.85 -10.56
C VAL A 134 7.52 -17.68 -9.88
N PHE A 135 6.57 -17.04 -9.19
CA PHE A 135 5.45 -17.73 -8.54
C PHE A 135 4.56 -18.46 -9.54
N GLN A 136 4.31 -17.86 -10.70
CA GLN A 136 3.52 -18.48 -11.75
C GLN A 136 4.21 -19.73 -12.33
N LEU A 137 5.55 -19.71 -12.46
CA LEU A 137 6.33 -20.89 -12.86
C LEU A 137 6.28 -22.00 -11.81
N LEU A 138 6.35 -21.66 -10.53
CA LEU A 138 6.39 -22.62 -9.42
C LEU A 138 5.03 -23.25 -9.14
N LEU A 139 3.97 -22.44 -9.07
CA LEU A 139 2.63 -22.89 -8.69
C LEU A 139 1.80 -23.40 -9.86
N LYS A 140 2.16 -23.03 -11.09
CA LYS A 140 1.46 -23.42 -12.33
C LYS A 140 -0.05 -23.20 -12.25
N TYR A 141 -0.47 -22.09 -11.64
CA TYR A 141 -1.89 -21.75 -11.53
C TYR A 141 -2.47 -21.52 -12.93
N SER A 142 -3.70 -22.00 -13.16
CA SER A 142 -4.41 -21.68 -14.39
C SER A 142 -4.70 -20.18 -14.46
N PHE A 143 -4.90 -19.66 -15.68
CA PHE A 143 -5.27 -18.27 -15.89
C PHE A 143 -6.48 -17.85 -15.03
N VAL A 144 -7.52 -18.70 -14.97
CA VAL A 144 -8.72 -18.43 -14.17
C VAL A 144 -8.38 -18.29 -12.68
N LYS A 145 -7.51 -19.16 -12.15
CA LYS A 145 -7.11 -19.10 -10.74
C LYS A 145 -6.31 -17.85 -10.43
N VAL A 146 -5.39 -17.45 -11.32
CA VAL A 146 -4.65 -16.18 -11.20
C VAL A 146 -5.61 -15.00 -11.23
N PHE A 147 -6.52 -14.97 -12.20
CA PHE A 147 -7.50 -13.90 -12.36
C PHE A 147 -8.37 -13.73 -11.11
N LEU A 148 -8.93 -14.83 -10.58
CA LEU A 148 -9.73 -14.79 -9.35
C LEU A 148 -8.92 -14.35 -8.12
N SER A 149 -7.65 -14.77 -8.04
CA SER A 149 -6.74 -14.34 -6.98
C SER A 149 -6.49 -12.83 -7.02
N CYS A 150 -6.20 -12.28 -8.20
CA CYS A 150 -6.03 -10.83 -8.40
C CYS A 150 -7.27 -10.03 -8.02
N ILE A 151 -8.46 -10.46 -8.48
CA ILE A 151 -9.72 -9.79 -8.15
C ILE A 151 -9.98 -9.81 -6.65
N LEU A 152 -9.80 -10.96 -6.00
CA LEU A 152 -9.96 -11.08 -4.55
C LEU A 152 -8.99 -10.15 -3.81
N GLY A 153 -7.72 -10.14 -4.20
CA GLY A 153 -6.68 -9.28 -3.61
C GLY A 153 -7.03 -7.79 -3.73
N ILE A 154 -7.47 -7.34 -4.90
CA ILE A 154 -7.90 -5.95 -5.12
C ILE A 154 -9.08 -5.61 -4.21
N VAL A 155 -10.11 -6.46 -4.16
CA VAL A 155 -11.31 -6.20 -3.34
C VAL A 155 -10.93 -6.11 -1.86
N LEU A 156 -10.12 -7.04 -1.35
CA LEU A 156 -9.66 -7.02 0.03
C LEU A 156 -8.84 -5.77 0.34
N MET A 157 -7.90 -5.39 -0.54
CA MET A 157 -7.08 -4.19 -0.37
C MET A 157 -7.93 -2.91 -0.35
N ILE A 158 -8.90 -2.78 -1.26
CA ILE A 158 -9.81 -1.62 -1.28
C ILE A 158 -10.61 -1.53 0.02
N VAL A 159 -11.14 -2.65 0.52
CA VAL A 159 -11.88 -2.68 1.79
C VAL A 159 -11.01 -2.22 2.95
N VAL A 160 -9.77 -2.71 3.03
CA VAL A 160 -8.80 -2.28 4.05
C VAL A 160 -8.51 -0.79 3.94
N LEU A 161 -8.11 -0.31 2.76
CA LEU A 161 -7.74 1.09 2.53
C LEU A 161 -8.88 2.07 2.85
N VAL A 162 -10.11 1.77 2.42
CA VAL A 162 -11.28 2.62 2.70
C VAL A 162 -11.56 2.66 4.21
N THR A 163 -11.50 1.51 4.87
CA THR A 163 -11.72 1.42 6.32
C THR A 163 -10.68 2.22 7.10
N LEU A 164 -9.41 2.13 6.70
CA LEU A 164 -8.32 2.86 7.35
C LEU A 164 -8.41 4.36 7.09
N HIS A 165 -8.72 4.76 5.86
CA HIS A 165 -8.91 6.17 5.52
C HIS A 165 -10.03 6.82 6.35
N ASP A 166 -11.15 6.11 6.56
CA ASP A 166 -12.25 6.59 7.42
C ASP A 166 -11.87 6.58 8.91
N ALA A 167 -10.92 5.73 9.32
CA ALA A 167 -10.43 5.63 10.69
C ALA A 167 -9.33 6.65 11.03
N ILE A 168 -8.62 7.23 10.06
CA ILE A 168 -7.52 8.20 10.29
C ILE A 168 -7.95 9.34 11.22
N GLY A 169 -9.15 9.91 11.01
CA GLY A 169 -9.65 10.98 11.87
C GLY A 169 -9.89 10.55 13.33
N LYS A 170 -10.18 9.26 13.57
CA LYS A 170 -10.27 8.71 14.93
C LYS A 170 -8.89 8.50 15.53
N PHE A 171 -7.94 7.95 14.79
CA PHE A 171 -6.56 7.77 15.24
C PHE A 171 -5.92 9.11 15.62
N SER A 172 -6.10 10.13 14.78
CA SER A 172 -5.66 11.50 15.07
C SER A 172 -6.18 12.05 16.39
N ARG A 173 -7.48 11.87 16.69
CA ARG A 173 -8.07 12.34 17.96
C ARG A 173 -7.52 11.57 19.17
N LEU A 174 -7.41 10.26 19.06
CA LEU A 174 -6.87 9.41 20.12
C LEU A 174 -5.42 9.80 20.48
N LEU A 175 -4.59 10.06 19.46
CA LEU A 175 -3.21 10.48 19.66
C LEU A 175 -3.12 11.88 20.28
N ALA A 176 -3.99 12.81 19.87
CA ALA A 176 -4.09 14.13 20.48
C ALA A 176 -4.47 14.04 21.97
N GLU A 177 -5.50 13.25 22.31
CA GLU A 177 -5.92 13.02 23.70
C GLU A 177 -4.82 12.39 24.57
N TYR A 178 -4.01 11.47 24.02
CA TYR A 178 -2.89 10.86 24.74
C TYR A 178 -1.77 11.87 25.07
N SER A 179 -1.65 12.95 24.29
CA SER A 179 -0.60 13.96 24.45
C SER A 179 -0.94 15.11 25.40
N LEU A 180 -2.14 15.09 26.01
CA LEU A 180 -2.62 16.07 27.00
C LEU A 180 -2.38 15.57 28.43
#